data_AF-A0A7V7BHQ3-F1
#
_entry.id   AF-A0A7V7BHQ3-F1
#
_cell.length_a   1.000
_cell.length_b   1.000
_cell.length_c   1.000
_cell.angle_alpha   90.00
_cell.angle_beta   90.00
_cell.angle_gamma   90.00
#
_symmetry.space_group_name_H-M   'P 1'
#
loop_
_entity.id
_entity.type
_entity.pdbx_description
1 polymer ?
#
loop_
_entity_poly.entity_id
_entity_poly.type
_entity_poly.pdbx_seq_one_letter_code
_entity_poly.pdbx_strand_id
1 'polypeptide(L)'
;MAGRKIARALLWCFLCLSVLVVPGCTGPPAPPLEELEAFRMDTYFRLAVSGLTGAQKEAVLREVTELDRLLDRVSPDSDISRINAGAGQPVPVGDRTLDLLAQALDLAAETGGAFDPTVGPLADLWQIGPAGAAGEEESWQPPDPAEVARVLPLVDYRKLQLDPDRKVA
;
A
#
# COMPACT_ATOMS: atom_id res chain seq x y z
N MET A 1 5.96 -39.98 71.01
CA MET A 1 5.76 -38.52 70.86
C MET A 1 6.27 -37.93 69.52
N ALA A 2 7.14 -38.61 68.76
CA ALA A 2 7.74 -38.09 67.52
C ALA A 2 6.80 -38.02 66.30
N GLY A 3 5.89 -38.98 66.11
CA GLY A 3 5.03 -39.05 64.91
C GLY A 3 4.04 -37.90 64.74
N ARG A 4 3.53 -37.32 65.84
CA ARG A 4 2.59 -36.17 65.79
C ARG A 4 3.26 -34.85 65.37
N LYS A 5 4.59 -34.73 65.55
CA LYS A 5 5.37 -33.55 65.13
C LYS A 5 5.67 -33.61 63.62
N ILE A 6 5.99 -34.79 63.11
CA ILE A 6 6.24 -35.03 61.67
C ILE A 6 4.95 -34.85 60.86
N ALA A 7 3.82 -35.37 61.35
CA ALA A 7 2.52 -35.18 60.70
C ALA A 7 2.10 -33.71 60.62
N ARG A 8 2.39 -32.90 61.65
CA ARG A 8 2.11 -31.45 61.66
C ARG A 8 3.05 -30.67 60.72
N ALA A 9 4.32 -31.04 60.66
CA ALA A 9 5.28 -30.44 59.74
C ALA A 9 4.93 -30.75 58.27
N LEU A 10 4.53 -31.98 57.96
CA LEU A 10 4.07 -32.37 56.62
C LEU A 10 2.77 -31.68 56.24
N LEU A 11 1.82 -31.54 57.17
CA LEU A 11 0.56 -30.82 56.94
C LEU A 11 0.80 -29.32 56.67
N TRP A 12 1.77 -28.70 57.36
CA TRP A 12 2.14 -27.29 57.13
C TRP A 12 2.91 -27.09 55.82
N CYS A 13 3.80 -28.02 55.43
CA CYS A 13 4.43 -27.98 54.11
C CYS A 13 3.41 -28.14 52.98
N PHE A 14 2.41 -28.99 53.15
CA PHE A 14 1.34 -29.18 52.16
C PHE A 14 0.45 -27.94 52.03
N LEU A 15 0.17 -27.25 53.13
CA LEU A 15 -0.62 -26.02 53.17
C LEU A 15 0.13 -24.80 52.59
N CYS A 16 1.46 -24.73 52.76
CA CYS A 16 2.27 -23.68 52.13
C CYS A 16 2.46 -23.92 50.61
N LEU A 17 2.48 -25.18 50.17
CA LEU A 17 2.61 -25.53 48.76
C LEU A 17 1.32 -25.25 47.96
N SER A 18 0.15 -25.31 48.60
CA SER A 18 -1.14 -25.01 47.95
C SER A 18 -1.40 -23.51 47.76
N VAL A 19 -0.72 -22.62 48.50
CA VAL A 19 -0.88 -21.16 48.40
C VAL A 19 -0.09 -20.57 47.22
N LEU A 20 0.76 -21.34 46.54
CA LEU A 20 1.54 -20.89 45.38
C LEU A 20 0.87 -21.09 44.02
N VAL A 21 -0.34 -21.65 43.97
CA VAL A 21 -1.09 -21.78 42.72
C VAL A 21 -1.97 -20.54 42.55
N VAL A 22 -1.34 -19.42 42.20
CA VAL A 22 -2.07 -18.28 41.63
C VAL A 22 -2.58 -18.77 40.27
N PRO A 23 -3.90 -18.77 39.98
CA PRO A 23 -4.36 -18.89 38.61
C PRO A 23 -3.82 -17.67 37.86
N GLY A 24 -2.71 -17.85 37.17
CA GLY A 24 -2.21 -16.86 36.23
C GLY A 24 -3.37 -16.51 35.31
N CYS A 25 -3.65 -15.22 35.16
CA CYS A 25 -4.68 -14.72 34.25
C CYS A 25 -4.27 -15.08 32.82
N THR A 26 -4.56 -16.31 32.41
CA THR A 26 -4.49 -16.73 31.02
C THR A 26 -5.81 -16.33 30.39
N GLY A 27 -5.88 -15.09 29.91
CA GLY A 27 -6.85 -14.76 28.86
C GLY A 27 -6.65 -15.70 27.67
N PRO A 28 -7.67 -15.92 26.83
CA PRO A 28 -7.49 -16.71 25.62
C PRO A 28 -6.28 -16.17 24.84
N PRO A 29 -5.38 -17.03 24.35
CA PRO A 29 -4.25 -16.59 23.54
C PRO A 29 -4.80 -15.79 22.35
N ALA A 30 -4.14 -14.68 22.02
CA ALA A 30 -4.49 -13.93 20.83
C ALA A 30 -4.50 -14.89 19.63
N PRO A 31 -5.48 -14.77 18.71
CA PRO A 31 -5.50 -15.61 17.52
C PRO A 31 -4.18 -15.46 16.77
N PRO A 32 -3.65 -16.55 16.17
CA PRO A 32 -2.42 -16.48 15.40
C PRO A 32 -2.58 -15.48 14.27
N LEU A 33 -1.48 -14.78 13.94
CA LEU A 33 -1.45 -13.93 12.75
C LEU A 33 -1.65 -14.81 11.53
N GLU A 34 -2.57 -14.39 10.67
CA GLU A 34 -2.77 -14.98 9.36
C GLU A 34 -2.17 -14.04 8.31
N GLU A 35 -1.49 -14.59 7.31
CA GLU A 35 -0.92 -13.80 6.21
C GLU A 35 -1.84 -13.86 4.99
N LEU A 36 -2.19 -12.69 4.46
CA LEU A 36 -2.79 -12.53 3.14
C LEU A 36 -1.70 -12.04 2.18
N GLU A 37 -1.59 -12.70 1.03
CA GLU A 37 -0.62 -12.36 0.01
C GLU A 37 -1.32 -12.16 -1.34
N ALA A 38 -0.87 -11.16 -2.10
CA ALA A 38 -1.30 -10.94 -3.47
C ALA A 38 -0.18 -10.26 -4.27
N PHE A 39 -0.07 -10.60 -5.56
CA PHE A 39 0.76 -9.83 -6.49
C PHE A 39 -0.12 -8.78 -7.17
N ARG A 40 0.08 -7.50 -6.84
CA ARG A 40 -0.70 -6.33 -7.30
C ARG A 40 0.19 -5.10 -7.33
N MET A 41 -0.11 -4.13 -8.18
CA MET A 41 0.68 -2.90 -8.33
C MET A 41 2.16 -3.21 -8.64
N ASP A 42 2.36 -4.26 -9.44
CA ASP A 42 3.68 -4.78 -9.84
C ASP A 42 4.60 -5.16 -8.66
N THR A 43 4.02 -5.53 -7.52
CA THR A 43 4.76 -5.92 -6.32
C THR A 43 4.00 -6.94 -5.47
N TYR A 44 4.69 -7.47 -4.45
CA TYR A 44 4.09 -8.38 -3.48
C TYR A 44 3.45 -7.59 -2.33
N PHE A 45 2.12 -7.62 -2.27
CA PHE A 45 1.36 -7.18 -1.12
C PHE A 45 1.32 -8.32 -0.08
N ARG A 46 1.71 -8.02 1.16
CA ARG A 46 1.57 -8.92 2.31
C ARG A 46 0.90 -8.19 3.47
N LEU A 47 -0.16 -8.78 4.02
CA LEU A 47 -0.84 -8.33 5.22
C LEU A 47 -0.88 -9.44 6.27
N ALA A 48 -0.21 -9.24 7.40
CA ALA A 48 -0.26 -10.14 8.55
C ALA A 48 -1.27 -9.60 9.58
N VAL A 49 -2.38 -10.30 9.78
CA VAL A 49 -3.49 -9.86 10.63
C VAL A 49 -4.21 -11.05 11.25
N SER A 50 -4.64 -10.94 12.50
CA SER A 50 -5.40 -12.00 13.18
C SER A 50 -6.88 -11.65 13.30
N GLY A 51 -7.73 -12.69 13.36
CA GLY A 51 -9.16 -12.52 13.66
C GLY A 51 -10.04 -12.03 12.50
N LEU A 52 -9.55 -12.05 11.25
CA LEU A 52 -10.39 -11.77 10.08
C LEU A 52 -11.26 -12.97 9.71
N THR A 53 -12.53 -12.72 9.44
CA THR A 53 -13.43 -13.67 8.78
C THR A 53 -13.06 -13.86 7.31
N GLY A 54 -13.51 -14.96 6.68
CA GLY A 54 -13.29 -15.19 5.24
C GLY A 54 -13.76 -14.02 4.36
N ALA A 55 -14.94 -13.47 4.65
CA ALA A 55 -15.50 -12.34 3.91
C ALA A 55 -14.65 -11.06 4.03
N GLN A 56 -14.02 -10.82 5.18
CA GLN A 56 -13.12 -9.67 5.37
C GLN A 56 -11.81 -9.85 4.61
N LYS A 57 -11.26 -11.06 4.58
CA LYS A 57 -10.06 -11.38 3.78
C LYS A 57 -10.31 -11.13 2.29
N GLU A 58 -11.45 -11.60 1.78
CA GLU A 58 -11.87 -11.33 0.41
C GLU A 58 -12.07 -9.84 0.14
N ALA A 59 -12.64 -9.08 1.09
CA ALA A 59 -12.83 -7.64 0.93
C ALA A 59 -11.49 -6.89 0.81
N VAL A 60 -10.48 -7.27 1.60
CA VAL A 60 -9.12 -6.72 1.49
C VAL A 60 -8.53 -7.01 0.12
N LEU A 61 -8.57 -8.27 -0.33
CA LEU A 61 -8.00 -8.66 -1.62
C LEU A 61 -8.73 -7.99 -2.80
N ARG A 62 -10.04 -7.79 -2.70
CA ARG A 62 -10.81 -7.00 -3.67
C ARG A 62 -10.36 -5.55 -3.70
N GLU A 63 -10.22 -4.90 -2.54
CA GLU A 63 -9.80 -3.50 -2.47
C GLU A 63 -8.40 -3.29 -3.08
N VAL A 64 -7.44 -4.16 -2.76
CA VAL A 64 -6.08 -4.07 -3.36
C VAL A 64 -6.14 -4.27 -4.88
N THR A 65 -7.04 -5.14 -5.37
CA THR A 65 -7.24 -5.34 -6.81
C THR A 65 -7.88 -4.12 -7.48
N GLU A 66 -8.84 -3.46 -6.81
CA GLU A 66 -9.45 -2.24 -7.35
C GLU A 66 -8.46 -1.07 -7.37
N LEU A 67 -7.61 -0.93 -6.36
CA LEU A 67 -6.54 0.07 -6.37
C LEU A 67 -5.57 -0.16 -7.51
N ASP A 68 -5.13 -1.39 -7.72
CA ASP A 68 -4.27 -1.76 -8.86
C ASP A 68 -4.90 -1.32 -10.19
N ARG A 69 -6.19 -1.66 -10.40
CA ARG A 69 -6.94 -1.29 -11.60
C ARG A 69 -7.09 0.22 -11.79
N LEU A 70 -7.34 0.96 -10.72
CA LEU A 70 -7.57 2.42 -10.78
C LEU A 70 -6.29 3.21 -11.08
N LEU A 71 -5.14 2.74 -10.57
CA LEU A 71 -3.87 3.46 -10.58
C LEU A 71 -2.92 3.03 -11.70
N ASP A 72 -3.25 1.96 -12.41
CA ASP A 72 -2.47 1.46 -13.53
C ASP A 72 -2.40 2.51 -14.66
N ARG A 73 -1.20 2.98 -15.01
CA ARG A 73 -1.05 3.99 -16.08
C ARG A 73 -1.19 3.45 -17.50
N VAL A 74 -1.10 2.13 -17.70
CA VAL A 74 -1.12 1.49 -19.03
C VAL A 74 -2.43 0.74 -19.30
N SER A 75 -3.19 0.39 -18.27
CA SER A 75 -4.53 -0.20 -18.46
C SER A 75 -5.50 0.83 -19.06
N PRO A 76 -6.11 0.57 -20.23
CA PRO A 76 -7.02 1.50 -20.88
C PRO A 76 -8.30 1.77 -20.06
N ASP A 77 -8.61 0.90 -19.09
CA ASP A 77 -9.78 1.02 -18.23
C ASP A 77 -9.53 1.87 -16.98
N SER A 78 -8.28 2.32 -16.75
CA SER A 78 -7.94 3.17 -15.61
C SER A 78 -8.20 4.65 -15.91
N ASP A 79 -8.51 5.41 -14.86
CA ASP A 79 -8.69 6.85 -14.99
C ASP A 79 -7.37 7.53 -15.39
N ILE A 80 -6.23 7.06 -14.86
CA ILE A 80 -4.90 7.59 -15.15
C ILE A 80 -4.55 7.44 -16.64
N SER A 81 -4.80 6.27 -17.22
CA SER A 81 -4.53 6.05 -18.65
C SER A 81 -5.41 6.93 -19.53
N ARG A 82 -6.69 7.11 -19.16
CA ARG A 82 -7.60 8.02 -19.89
C ARG A 82 -7.18 9.48 -19.79
N ILE A 83 -6.74 9.95 -18.62
CA ILE A 83 -6.17 11.31 -18.46
C ILE A 83 -4.97 11.48 -19.38
N ASN A 84 -4.03 10.53 -19.37
CA ASN A 84 -2.83 10.58 -20.20
C ASN A 84 -3.16 10.59 -21.69
N ALA A 85 -4.11 9.76 -22.13
CA ALA A 85 -4.56 9.71 -23.52
C ALA A 85 -5.35 10.96 -23.95
N GLY A 86 -6.04 11.60 -23.01
CA GLY A 86 -6.83 12.81 -23.20
C GLY A 86 -6.08 14.11 -22.92
N ALA A 87 -4.74 14.09 -22.83
CA ALA A 87 -3.94 15.24 -22.44
C ALA A 87 -4.34 16.54 -23.17
N GLY A 88 -4.67 17.57 -22.39
CA GLY A 88 -5.16 18.85 -22.90
C GLY A 88 -6.68 18.94 -23.10
N GLN A 89 -7.44 17.92 -22.74
CA GLN A 89 -8.90 17.92 -22.69
C GLN A 89 -9.39 17.48 -21.29
N PRO A 90 -10.55 17.96 -20.82
CA PRO A 90 -11.16 17.45 -19.59
C PRO A 90 -11.57 15.99 -19.74
N VAL A 91 -11.14 15.14 -18.81
CA VAL A 91 -11.42 13.70 -18.80
C VAL A 91 -12.27 13.34 -17.59
N PRO A 92 -13.43 12.68 -17.78
CA PRO A 92 -14.23 12.17 -16.67
C PRO A 92 -13.48 11.12 -15.84
N VAL A 93 -13.50 11.30 -14.52
CA VAL A 93 -12.83 10.43 -13.55
C VAL A 93 -13.72 10.16 -12.33
N GLY A 94 -13.42 9.09 -11.61
CA GLY A 94 -14.11 8.76 -10.37
C GLY A 94 -13.64 9.60 -9.18
N ASP A 95 -14.48 9.67 -8.14
CA ASP A 95 -14.21 10.45 -6.92
C ASP A 95 -12.89 10.03 -6.26
N ARG A 96 -12.61 8.72 -6.20
CA ARG A 96 -11.34 8.20 -5.64
C ARG A 96 -10.11 8.70 -6.39
N THR A 97 -10.21 8.84 -7.71
CA THR A 97 -9.10 9.35 -8.53
C THR A 97 -8.91 10.84 -8.29
N LEU A 98 -10.00 11.61 -8.20
CA LEU A 98 -9.93 13.03 -7.84
C LEU A 98 -9.27 13.24 -6.48
N ASP A 99 -9.70 12.48 -5.47
CA ASP A 99 -9.15 12.58 -4.11
C ASP A 99 -7.66 12.24 -4.08
N LEU A 100 -7.23 11.25 -4.87
CA LEU A 100 -5.82 10.87 -4.96
C LEU A 100 -4.99 11.94 -5.69
N LEU A 101 -5.48 12.43 -6.83
CA LEU A 101 -4.78 13.46 -7.60
C LEU A 101 -4.70 14.77 -6.81
N ALA A 102 -5.73 15.13 -6.04
CA ALA A 102 -5.70 16.28 -5.15
C ALA A 102 -4.57 16.14 -4.11
N GLN A 103 -4.47 14.99 -3.44
CA GLN A 103 -3.38 14.72 -2.49
C GLN A 103 -2.00 14.75 -3.16
N ALA A 104 -1.89 14.22 -4.38
CA ALA A 104 -0.63 14.25 -5.13
C ALA A 104 -0.22 15.68 -5.51
N LEU A 105 -1.18 16.53 -5.88
CA LEU A 105 -0.95 17.95 -6.19
C LEU A 105 -0.56 18.75 -4.94
N ASP A 106 -1.20 18.47 -3.80
CA ASP A 106 -0.84 19.07 -2.51
C ASP A 106 0.60 18.71 -2.15
N LEU A 107 0.99 17.43 -2.24
CA LEU A 107 2.35 16.99 -1.97
C LEU A 107 3.37 17.59 -2.96
N ALA A 108 3.01 17.73 -4.23
CA ALA A 108 3.86 18.38 -5.22
C ALA A 108 4.09 19.86 -4.88
N ALA A 109 3.06 20.55 -4.41
CA ALA A 109 3.17 21.93 -3.95
C ALA A 109 4.03 22.05 -2.67
N GLU A 110 3.80 21.20 -1.66
CA GLU A 110 4.56 21.18 -0.41
C GLU A 110 6.05 20.93 -0.61
N THR A 111 6.39 20.09 -1.58
CA THR A 111 7.79 19.74 -1.90
C THR A 111 8.44 20.69 -2.92
N GLY A 112 7.72 21.71 -3.41
CA GLY A 112 8.21 22.61 -4.45
C GLY A 112 8.51 21.90 -5.78
N GLY A 113 7.81 20.81 -6.08
CA GLY A 113 7.99 19.99 -7.29
C GLY A 113 9.08 18.91 -7.18
N ALA A 114 9.67 18.68 -6.02
CA ALA A 114 10.59 17.54 -5.85
C ALA A 114 9.85 16.19 -5.97
N PHE A 115 8.59 16.15 -5.53
CA PHE A 115 7.61 15.16 -5.97
C PHE A 115 6.76 15.81 -7.09
N ASP A 116 6.65 15.15 -8.25
CA ASP A 116 5.78 15.62 -9.34
C ASP A 116 5.03 14.42 -9.97
N PRO A 117 3.69 14.33 -9.81
CA PRO A 117 2.90 13.23 -10.36
C PRO A 117 2.82 13.24 -11.90
N THR A 118 3.27 14.32 -12.55
CA THR A 118 3.29 14.47 -14.01
C THR A 118 4.61 14.04 -14.65
N VAL A 119 5.51 13.40 -13.90
CA VAL A 119 6.83 12.92 -14.38
C VAL A 119 6.75 11.83 -15.46
N GLY A 120 5.56 11.29 -15.75
CA GLY A 120 5.30 10.21 -16.70
C GLY A 120 6.07 10.31 -18.03
N PRO A 121 6.04 11.45 -18.75
CA PRO A 121 6.77 11.59 -20.02
C PRO A 121 8.28 11.38 -19.90
N LEU A 122 8.90 11.83 -18.80
CA LEU A 122 10.32 11.55 -18.54
C LEU A 122 10.53 10.09 -18.13
N ALA A 123 9.64 9.53 -17.28
CA ALA A 123 9.74 8.13 -16.90
C ALA A 123 9.69 7.21 -18.13
N ASP A 124 8.81 7.50 -19.09
CA ASP A 124 8.72 6.74 -20.35
C ASP A 124 9.96 6.93 -21.22
N LEU A 125 10.48 8.15 -21.35
CA LEU A 125 11.70 8.43 -22.10
C LEU A 125 12.91 7.66 -21.52
N TRP A 126 13.00 7.60 -20.20
CA TRP A 126 14.04 6.84 -19.48
C TRP A 126 13.75 5.33 -19.43
N GLN A 127 12.63 4.87 -19.99
CA GLN A 127 12.19 3.47 -19.96
C GLN A 127 12.06 2.93 -18.53
N ILE A 128 11.44 3.72 -17.63
CA ILE A 128 11.16 3.32 -16.25
C ILE A 128 9.70 2.83 -16.16
N GLY A 129 9.48 1.69 -15.51
CA GLY A 129 8.17 1.04 -15.36
C GLY A 129 7.72 0.31 -16.64
N PRO A 130 6.41 0.21 -16.93
CA PRO A 130 5.89 -0.48 -18.11
C PRO A 130 6.62 -0.22 -19.45
N ALA A 131 7.08 1.00 -19.69
CA ALA A 131 7.83 1.35 -20.90
C ALA A 131 9.20 0.65 -21.01
N GLY A 132 9.84 0.32 -19.88
CA GLY A 132 11.11 -0.42 -19.83
C GLY A 132 10.99 -1.93 -19.74
N ALA A 133 9.81 -2.45 -19.37
CA ALA A 133 9.57 -3.89 -19.31
C ALA A 133 9.70 -4.60 -20.69
N ALA A 134 9.78 -3.83 -21.78
CA ALA A 134 9.92 -4.33 -23.14
C ALA A 134 11.38 -4.37 -23.67
N GLY A 135 12.36 -3.86 -22.90
CA GLY A 135 13.76 -3.77 -23.33
C GLY A 135 14.64 -4.89 -22.79
N GLU A 136 15.63 -5.34 -23.57
CA GLU A 136 16.72 -6.18 -23.08
C GLU A 136 17.67 -5.28 -22.24
N GLU A 137 17.76 -5.53 -20.93
CA GLU A 137 18.51 -4.72 -19.95
C GLU A 137 19.96 -4.40 -20.40
N GLU A 138 20.58 -5.30 -21.16
CA GLU A 138 21.96 -5.19 -21.66
C GLU A 138 22.14 -4.09 -22.73
N SER A 139 21.05 -3.55 -23.28
CA SER A 139 21.07 -2.57 -24.38
C SER A 139 20.65 -1.15 -23.97
N TRP A 140 20.28 -0.94 -22.71
CA TRP A 140 19.78 0.36 -22.26
C TRP A 140 20.85 1.46 -22.35
N GLN A 141 20.45 2.63 -22.83
CA GLN A 141 21.28 3.83 -22.91
C GLN A 141 20.48 5.01 -22.34
N PRO A 142 21.15 5.97 -21.66
CA PRO A 142 20.51 7.22 -21.28
C PRO A 142 19.93 7.94 -22.50
N PRO A 143 18.77 8.60 -22.37
CA PRO A 143 18.17 9.37 -23.46
C PRO A 143 19.06 10.51 -23.95
N ASP A 144 18.91 10.90 -25.22
CA ASP A 144 19.59 12.07 -25.76
C ASP A 144 19.17 13.34 -24.97
N PRO A 145 20.12 14.17 -24.50
CA PRO A 145 19.81 15.45 -23.85
C PRO A 145 18.82 16.34 -24.63
N ALA A 146 18.83 16.30 -25.97
CA ALA A 146 17.88 17.03 -26.80
C ALA A 146 16.44 16.49 -26.66
N GLU A 147 16.28 15.17 -26.52
CA GLU A 147 14.98 14.55 -26.26
C GLU A 147 14.47 14.87 -24.86
N VAL A 148 15.37 14.84 -23.86
CA VAL A 148 15.04 15.27 -22.49
C VAL A 148 14.57 16.71 -22.48
N ALA A 149 15.28 17.63 -23.15
CA ALA A 149 14.92 19.04 -23.22
C ALA A 149 13.55 19.29 -23.90
N ARG A 150 13.15 18.42 -24.84
CA ARG A 150 11.83 18.48 -25.50
C ARG A 150 10.70 18.02 -24.58
N VAL A 151 10.94 17.01 -23.75
CA VAL A 151 9.93 16.38 -22.90
C VAL A 151 9.79 17.08 -21.55
N LEU A 152 10.89 17.61 -21.00
CA LEU A 152 10.93 18.25 -19.69
C LEU A 152 9.84 19.33 -19.48
N PRO A 153 9.48 20.19 -20.45
CA PRO A 153 8.39 21.15 -20.27
C PRO A 153 7.01 20.52 -20.04
N LEU A 154 6.82 19.23 -20.29
CA LEU A 154 5.57 18.50 -20.03
C LEU A 154 5.44 18.09 -18.56
N VAL A 155 6.55 18.05 -17.81
CA VAL A 155 6.57 17.73 -16.37
C VAL A 155 6.37 19.01 -15.59
N ASP A 156 5.13 19.24 -15.21
CA ASP A 156 4.71 20.40 -14.45
C ASP A 156 3.35 20.14 -13.79
N TYR A 157 3.36 19.73 -12.53
CA TYR A 157 2.12 19.43 -11.78
C TYR A 157 1.07 20.55 -11.80
N ARG A 158 1.49 21.81 -11.99
CA ARG A 158 0.59 22.97 -12.08
C ARG A 158 -0.30 22.96 -13.34
N LYS A 159 0.01 22.11 -14.31
CA LYS A 159 -0.79 21.93 -15.54
C LYS A 159 -1.92 20.93 -15.37
N LEU A 160 -1.87 20.07 -14.35
CA LEU A 160 -2.97 19.17 -14.02
C LEU A 160 -4.03 19.96 -13.23
N GLN A 161 -5.25 20.00 -13.76
CA GLN A 161 -6.37 20.76 -13.17
C GLN A 161 -7.48 19.80 -12.80
N LEU A 162 -8.02 19.92 -11.60
CA LEU A 162 -9.12 19.09 -11.13
C LEU A 162 -10.38 19.94 -10.98
N ASP A 163 -11.51 19.43 -11.45
CA ASP A 163 -12.84 20.00 -11.23
C ASP A 163 -13.70 18.95 -10.52
N PRO A 164 -13.76 18.98 -9.16
CA PRO A 164 -14.51 18.02 -8.37
C PRO A 164 -16.03 18.09 -8.61
N ASP A 165 -16.57 19.27 -8.93
CA ASP A 165 -18.00 19.46 -9.16
C ASP A 165 -18.44 18.78 -10.47
N ARG A 166 -17.58 18.84 -11.49
CA ARG A 166 -17.83 18.20 -12.81
C ARG A 166 -17.24 16.81 -12.93
N LYS A 167 -16.47 16.36 -11.93
CA LYS A 167 -15.75 15.08 -11.88
C LYS A 167 -14.82 14.87 -13.06
N VAL A 168 -14.02 15.89 -13.37
CA VAL A 168 -13.03 15.84 -14.46
C VAL A 168 -11.65 16.23 -13.98
N ALA A 169 -10.64 15.68 -14.65
CA ALA A 169 -9.23 16.03 -14.56
C ALA A 169 -8.67 16.46 -15.94
#